data_AF-A0A540W4G4-F1
#
_entry.id   AF-A0A540W4G4-F1
#
_cell.length_a   1.000
_cell.length_b   1.000
_cell.length_c   1.000
_cell.angle_alpha   90.00
_cell.angle_beta   90.00
_cell.angle_gamma   90.00
#
_symmetry.space_group_name_H-M   'P 1'
#
loop_
_entity.id
_entity.type
_entity.pdbx_description
1 polymer ?
#
loop_
_entity_poly.entity_id
_entity_poly.type
_entity_poly.pdbx_seq_one_letter_code
_entity_poly.pdbx_strand_id
1 'polypeptide(L)'
;MTDPNVPQNGPQAPSGAPAEPAAPVDWQKEAEKWKALSRQNEDRAKANAGAADELAQIKEAQLSAEQKAQKAAEKAVAEANSARAELARYRVAAAKSVPVELLTGTDEATLNAQADALLAFAGQQSPANFPVPDLGQGNRGGTPPPDPNAWLRRMAGR
;
A
#
# COMPACT_ATOMS: atom_id res chain seq x y z
N MET A 1 -8.20 -64.54 -33.60
CA MET A 1 -7.21 -63.77 -34.38
C MET A 1 -6.77 -64.65 -35.54
N THR A 2 -7.30 -64.39 -36.72
CA THR A 2 -6.96 -65.10 -37.95
C THR A 2 -6.82 -64.03 -39.03
N ASP A 3 -5.57 -63.67 -39.31
CA ASP A 3 -5.17 -62.73 -40.35
C ASP A 3 -5.60 -63.22 -41.75
N PRO A 4 -6.26 -62.37 -42.55
CA PRO A 4 -6.60 -62.74 -43.91
C PRO A 4 -5.52 -62.29 -44.91
N ASN A 5 -5.13 -63.23 -45.75
CA ASN A 5 -5.13 -63.11 -47.21
C ASN A 5 -4.43 -61.87 -47.84
N VAL A 6 -3.19 -62.07 -48.26
CA VAL A 6 -2.55 -61.29 -49.34
C VAL A 6 -2.65 -62.10 -50.63
N PRO A 7 -3.14 -61.48 -51.72
CA PRO A 7 -2.36 -61.51 -52.95
C PRO A 7 -2.14 -60.12 -53.55
N GLN A 8 -0.97 -59.97 -54.14
CA GLN A 8 -0.50 -58.82 -54.90
C GLN A 8 -1.44 -58.46 -56.07
N ASN A 9 -1.66 -57.16 -56.28
CA ASN A 9 -1.83 -56.61 -57.62
C ASN A 9 -1.38 -55.14 -57.64
N GLY A 10 -0.62 -54.76 -58.67
CA GLY A 10 0.18 -53.52 -58.75
C GLY A 10 -0.62 -52.21 -58.78
N PRO A 11 0.06 -51.05 -58.84
CA PRO A 11 -0.58 -49.75 -58.84
C PRO A 11 -1.42 -49.55 -60.11
N GLN A 12 -2.75 -49.72 -59.99
CA GLN A 12 -3.71 -49.25 -60.97
C GLN A 12 -3.88 -47.74 -60.81
N ALA A 13 -3.26 -46.98 -61.70
CA ALA A 13 -3.57 -45.58 -61.92
C ALA A 13 -5.03 -45.45 -62.42
N PRO A 14 -5.83 -44.47 -61.94
CA PRO A 14 -7.12 -44.21 -62.56
C PRO A 14 -6.91 -43.70 -63.99
N SER A 15 -7.60 -44.36 -64.92
CA SER A 15 -7.69 -44.06 -66.35
C SER A 15 -7.87 -42.58 -66.66
N GLY A 16 -7.12 -42.14 -67.67
CA GLY A 16 -7.24 -40.81 -68.27
C GLY A 16 -8.60 -40.57 -68.91
N ALA A 17 -9.32 -39.59 -68.37
CA ALA A 17 -10.14 -38.72 -69.20
C ALA A 17 -9.21 -37.81 -70.02
N PRO A 18 -9.54 -37.44 -71.27
CA PRO A 18 -8.76 -36.46 -72.01
C PRO A 18 -8.69 -35.17 -71.19
N ALA A 19 -7.50 -34.77 -70.74
CA ALA A 19 -7.27 -33.43 -70.28
C ALA A 19 -7.60 -32.52 -71.46
N GLU A 20 -8.72 -31.81 -71.37
CA GLU A 20 -9.08 -30.71 -72.25
C GLU A 20 -7.84 -29.81 -72.38
N PRO A 21 -7.40 -29.45 -73.61
CA PRO A 21 -6.16 -28.71 -73.78
C PRO A 21 -6.28 -27.42 -72.98
N ALA A 22 -5.46 -27.31 -71.92
CA ALA A 22 -5.39 -26.10 -71.10
C ALA A 22 -5.19 -24.92 -72.06
N ALA A 23 -6.13 -23.98 -72.04
CA ALA A 23 -6.07 -22.80 -72.89
C ALA A 23 -4.67 -22.16 -72.75
N PRO A 24 -4.06 -21.69 -73.86
CA PRO A 24 -2.71 -21.15 -73.80
C PRO A 24 -2.66 -20.02 -72.77
N VAL A 25 -1.89 -20.24 -71.70
CA VAL A 25 -1.70 -19.27 -70.64
C VAL A 25 -0.98 -18.07 -71.24
N ASP A 26 -1.64 -16.93 -71.20
CA ASP A 26 -1.10 -15.66 -71.65
C ASP A 26 -0.11 -15.14 -70.59
N TRP A 27 1.13 -15.62 -70.66
CA TRP A 27 2.20 -15.31 -69.71
C TRP A 27 2.46 -13.81 -69.53
N GLN A 28 2.16 -12.99 -70.55
CA GLN A 28 2.26 -11.53 -70.45
C GLN A 28 1.22 -10.96 -69.49
N LYS A 29 -0.04 -11.40 -69.58
CA LYS A 29 -1.10 -10.95 -68.66
C LYS A 29 -0.85 -11.40 -67.22
N GLU A 30 -0.32 -12.60 -67.02
CA GLU A 30 0.02 -13.08 -65.67
C GLU A 30 1.19 -12.26 -65.07
N ALA A 31 2.20 -11.93 -65.87
CA ALA A 31 3.30 -11.06 -65.45
C ALA A 31 2.83 -9.63 -65.08
N GLU A 32 1.92 -9.05 -65.86
CA GLU A 32 1.31 -7.75 -65.55
C GLU A 32 0.49 -7.79 -64.26
N LYS A 33 -0.29 -8.85 -64.06
CA LYS A 33 -1.06 -9.07 -62.83
C LYS A 33 -0.16 -9.20 -61.61
N TRP A 34 0.93 -9.97 -61.68
CA TRP A 34 1.89 -10.08 -60.57
C TRP A 34 2.60 -8.76 -60.27
N LYS A 35 2.92 -7.97 -61.30
CA LYS A 35 3.51 -6.63 -61.13
C LYS A 35 2.53 -5.66 -60.46
N ALA A 36 1.25 -5.70 -60.83
CA ALA A 36 0.20 -4.91 -60.19
C ALA A 36 -0.01 -5.32 -58.72
N LEU A 37 -0.08 -6.63 -58.45
CA LEU A 37 -0.16 -7.18 -57.09
C LEU A 37 1.05 -6.81 -56.24
N SER A 38 2.26 -6.87 -56.80
CA SER A 38 3.49 -6.48 -56.12
C SER A 38 3.44 -5.01 -55.70
N ARG A 39 3.04 -4.10 -56.59
CA ARG A 39 2.87 -2.68 -56.26
C ARG A 39 1.80 -2.45 -55.20
N GLN A 40 0.64 -3.09 -55.34
CA GLN A 40 -0.44 -2.98 -54.35
C GLN A 40 -0.01 -3.50 -52.97
N ASN A 41 0.75 -4.59 -52.92
CA ASN A 41 1.27 -5.12 -51.66
C ASN A 41 2.33 -4.21 -51.05
N GLU A 42 3.18 -3.60 -51.87
CA GLU A 42 4.15 -2.60 -51.42
C GLU A 42 3.44 -1.37 -50.82
N ASP A 43 2.43 -0.85 -51.50
CA ASP A 43 1.63 0.29 -51.03
C ASP A 43 0.89 -0.05 -49.72
N ARG A 44 0.32 -1.26 -49.64
CA ARG A 44 -0.32 -1.76 -48.41
C ARG A 44 0.68 -1.96 -47.28
N ALA A 45 1.87 -2.47 -47.56
CA ALA A 45 2.91 -2.65 -46.55
C ALA A 45 3.36 -1.30 -45.99
N LYS A 46 3.53 -0.29 -46.84
CA LYS A 46 3.83 1.09 -46.43
C LYS A 46 2.72 1.70 -45.58
N ALA A 47 1.47 1.55 -46.00
CA ALA A 47 0.31 2.03 -45.23
C ALA A 47 0.18 1.34 -43.86
N ASN A 48 0.36 0.01 -43.82
CA ASN A 48 0.31 -0.76 -42.59
C ASN A 48 1.47 -0.43 -41.65
N ALA A 49 2.66 -0.16 -42.18
CA ALA A 49 3.79 0.29 -41.37
C ALA A 49 3.49 1.64 -40.70
N GLY A 50 2.98 2.62 -41.45
CA GLY A 50 2.57 3.91 -40.87
C GLY A 50 1.49 3.77 -39.80
N ALA A 51 0.47 2.94 -40.05
CA ALA A 51 -0.58 2.67 -39.06
C ALA A 51 -0.04 1.96 -37.81
N ALA A 52 0.94 1.06 -37.96
CA ALA A 52 1.58 0.39 -36.83
C ALA A 52 2.39 1.37 -35.97
N ASP A 53 3.11 2.30 -36.60
CA ASP A 53 3.89 3.33 -35.91
C ASP A 53 2.98 4.30 -35.13
N GLU A 54 1.89 4.77 -35.74
CA GLU A 54 0.90 5.62 -35.06
C GLU A 54 0.26 4.90 -33.87
N LEU A 55 -0.08 3.62 -34.04
CA LEU A 55 -0.67 2.81 -32.98
C LEU A 55 0.33 2.60 -31.84
N ALA A 56 1.61 2.38 -32.14
CA ALA A 56 2.68 2.30 -31.15
C ALA A 56 2.82 3.61 -30.35
N GLN A 57 2.84 4.76 -31.04
CA GLN A 57 2.92 6.08 -30.40
C GLN A 57 1.73 6.36 -29.49
N ILE A 58 0.50 6.02 -29.93
CA ILE A 58 -0.71 6.20 -29.11
C ILE A 58 -0.64 5.32 -27.86
N LYS A 59 -0.22 4.06 -27.99
CA LYS A 59 -0.05 3.16 -26.84
C LYS A 59 0.99 3.66 -25.86
N GLU A 60 2.13 4.15 -26.35
CA GLU A 60 3.17 4.72 -25.49
C GLU A 60 2.68 5.97 -24.76
N ALA A 61 1.97 6.87 -25.47
CA ALA A 61 1.36 8.04 -24.87
C ALA A 61 0.29 7.69 -23.81
N GLN A 62 -0.54 6.67 -24.07
CA GLN A 62 -1.54 6.18 -23.12
C GLN A 62 -0.87 5.59 -21.88
N LEU A 63 0.12 4.70 -22.04
CA LEU A 63 0.86 4.13 -20.91
C LEU A 63 1.55 5.22 -20.08
N SER A 64 2.13 6.23 -20.73
CA SER A 64 2.73 7.38 -20.04
C SER A 64 1.70 8.18 -19.24
N ALA A 65 0.54 8.45 -19.83
CA ALA A 65 -0.56 9.15 -19.18
C ALA A 65 -1.13 8.35 -18.00
N GLU A 66 -1.32 7.04 -18.16
CA GLU A 66 -1.80 6.13 -17.11
C GLU A 66 -0.81 6.04 -15.95
N GLN A 67 0.48 5.88 -16.23
CA GLN A 67 1.53 5.88 -15.19
C GLN A 67 1.53 7.19 -14.40
N LYS A 68 1.36 8.33 -15.09
CA LYS A 68 1.29 9.64 -14.44
C LYS A 68 0.02 9.78 -13.59
N ALA A 69 -1.12 9.33 -14.11
CA ALA A 69 -2.39 9.33 -13.38
C ALA A 69 -2.34 8.43 -12.14
N GLN A 70 -1.72 7.25 -12.26
CA GLN A 70 -1.56 6.32 -11.16
C GLN A 70 -0.65 6.88 -10.06
N LYS A 71 0.51 7.45 -10.42
CA LYS A 71 1.37 8.15 -9.44
C LYS A 71 0.65 9.32 -8.75
N ALA A 72 -0.16 10.08 -9.49
CA ALA A 72 -0.95 11.16 -8.91
C ALA A 72 -2.03 10.63 -7.95
N ALA A 73 -2.70 9.53 -8.30
CA ALA A 73 -3.68 8.88 -7.45
C ALA A 73 -3.04 8.31 -6.18
N GLU A 74 -1.91 7.61 -6.29
CA GLU A 74 -1.15 7.08 -5.14
C GLU A 74 -0.74 8.20 -4.18
N LYS A 75 -0.23 9.31 -4.72
CA LYS A 75 0.12 10.49 -3.93
C LYS A 75 -1.12 11.07 -3.21
N ALA A 76 -2.22 11.24 -3.93
CA ALA A 76 -3.46 11.76 -3.34
C ALA A 76 -4.03 10.84 -2.25
N VAL A 77 -3.94 9.52 -2.42
CA VAL A 77 -4.33 8.54 -1.41
C VAL A 77 -3.43 8.61 -0.19
N ALA A 78 -2.11 8.73 -0.38
CA ALA A 78 -1.16 8.87 0.72
C ALA A 78 -1.43 10.15 1.54
N GLU A 79 -1.64 11.29 0.86
CA GLU A 79 -1.99 12.56 1.49
C GLU A 79 -3.33 12.48 2.24
N ALA A 80 -4.36 11.88 1.62
CA ALA A 80 -5.65 11.68 2.26
C ALA A 80 -5.56 10.79 3.51
N ASN A 81 -4.76 9.73 3.45
CA ASN A 81 -4.55 8.84 4.60
C ASN A 81 -3.79 9.55 5.72
N SER A 82 -2.77 10.36 5.42
CA SER A 82 -2.07 11.20 6.40
C SER A 82 -3.04 12.16 7.10
N ALA A 83 -3.83 12.90 6.32
CA ALA A 83 -4.79 13.86 6.86
C ALA A 83 -5.87 13.17 7.73
N ARG A 84 -6.33 11.99 7.33
CA ARG A 84 -7.27 11.17 8.12
C ARG A 84 -6.65 10.71 9.44
N ALA A 85 -5.40 10.24 9.41
CA ALA A 85 -4.68 9.83 10.62
C ALA A 85 -4.46 11.01 11.57
N GLU A 86 -4.07 12.18 11.05
CA GLU A 86 -3.95 13.41 11.85
C GLU A 86 -5.29 13.81 12.48
N LEU A 87 -6.37 13.83 11.71
CA LEU A 87 -7.70 14.12 12.23
C LEU A 87 -8.12 13.15 13.33
N ALA A 88 -7.84 11.85 13.16
CA ALA A 88 -8.10 10.84 14.18
C ALA A 88 -7.28 11.10 15.46
N ARG A 89 -5.99 11.47 15.33
CA ARG A 89 -5.15 11.85 16.47
C ARG A 89 -5.74 13.03 17.23
N TYR A 90 -6.12 14.11 16.53
CA TYR A 90 -6.73 15.28 17.16
C TYR A 90 -8.04 14.94 17.86
N ARG A 91 -8.88 14.09 17.25
CA ARG A 91 -10.15 13.64 17.87
C ARG A 91 -9.92 12.87 19.15
N VAL A 92 -9.02 11.88 19.15
CA VAL A 92 -8.72 11.07 20.33
C VAL A 92 -8.06 11.92 21.42
N ALA A 93 -7.11 12.79 21.05
CA ALA A 93 -6.47 13.75 21.95
C ALA A 93 -7.50 14.65 22.64
N ALA A 94 -8.42 15.25 21.87
CA ALA A 94 -9.47 16.10 22.40
C ALA A 94 -10.46 15.32 23.29
N ALA A 95 -10.87 14.12 22.88
CA ALA A 95 -11.82 13.31 23.63
C ALA A 95 -11.26 12.84 24.99
N LYS A 96 -9.97 12.50 25.04
CA LYS A 96 -9.29 11.96 26.24
C LYS A 96 -8.48 13.01 27.00
N SER A 97 -8.47 14.25 26.54
CA SER A 97 -7.67 15.34 27.11
C SER A 97 -6.17 15.02 27.22
N VAL A 98 -5.62 14.33 26.21
CA VAL A 98 -4.20 13.96 26.13
C VAL A 98 -3.52 14.81 25.05
N PRO A 99 -2.26 15.28 25.26
CA PRO A 99 -1.52 16.01 24.23
C PRO A 99 -1.37 15.21 22.93
N VAL A 100 -1.75 15.82 21.81
CA VAL A 100 -1.71 15.16 20.49
C VAL A 100 -0.30 14.73 20.07
N GLU A 101 0.73 15.46 20.51
CA GLU A 101 2.14 15.17 20.21
C GLU A 101 2.60 13.80 20.75
N LEU A 102 1.91 13.26 21.75
CA LEU A 102 2.22 11.95 22.33
C LEU A 102 1.51 10.79 21.60
N LEU A 103 0.58 11.09 20.68
CA LEU A 103 -0.17 10.10 19.93
C LEU A 103 0.43 9.89 18.54
N THR A 104 1.05 8.75 18.34
CA THR A 104 1.78 8.41 17.10
C THR A 104 1.06 7.40 16.21
N GLY A 105 0.02 6.75 16.73
CA GLY A 105 -0.79 5.79 15.97
C GLY A 105 -1.38 6.39 14.68
N THR A 106 -1.59 5.54 13.68
CA THR A 106 -2.30 5.89 12.44
C THR A 106 -3.75 5.42 12.44
N ASP A 107 -4.10 4.54 13.38
CA ASP A 107 -5.40 3.88 13.51
C ASP A 107 -6.06 4.24 14.83
N GLU A 108 -7.39 4.36 14.81
CA GLU A 108 -8.18 4.78 15.96
C GLU A 108 -8.04 3.86 17.17
N ALA A 109 -7.94 2.54 16.97
CA ALA A 109 -7.73 1.59 18.06
C ALA A 109 -6.39 1.81 18.77
N THR A 110 -5.31 1.98 18.00
CA THR A 110 -3.96 2.23 18.52
C THR A 110 -3.90 3.57 19.24
N LEU A 111 -4.51 4.61 18.68
CA LEU A 111 -4.60 5.92 19.30
C LEU A 111 -5.34 5.88 20.63
N ASN A 112 -6.46 5.16 20.69
CA ASN A 112 -7.22 5.00 21.92
C ASN A 112 -6.41 4.27 22.99
N ALA A 113 -5.75 3.17 22.64
CA ALA A 113 -4.92 2.40 23.57
C ALA A 113 -3.72 3.21 24.08
N GLN A 114 -3.06 3.99 23.21
CA GLN A 114 -1.96 4.88 23.61
C GLN A 114 -2.45 5.95 24.59
N ALA A 115 -3.58 6.59 24.30
CA ALA A 115 -4.16 7.59 25.18
C ALA A 115 -4.55 7.00 26.55
N ASP A 116 -5.12 5.79 26.58
CA ASP A 116 -5.46 5.10 27.85
C ASP A 116 -4.23 4.76 28.67
N ALA A 117 -3.17 4.28 28.03
CA ALA A 117 -1.89 4.00 28.69
C ALA A 117 -1.27 5.27 29.30
N LEU A 118 -1.35 6.41 28.59
CA LEU A 118 -0.85 7.69 29.09
C LEU A 118 -1.66 8.18 30.31
N LEU A 119 -2.98 8.04 30.27
CA LEU A 119 -3.84 8.40 31.40
C LEU A 119 -3.58 7.51 32.62
N ALA A 120 -3.41 6.21 32.42
CA ALA A 120 -3.07 5.27 33.50
C ALA A 120 -1.72 5.62 34.15
N PHE A 121 -0.70 5.93 33.33
CA PHE A 121 0.60 6.37 33.82
C PHE A 121 0.53 7.69 34.58
N ALA A 122 -0.19 8.69 34.06
CA ALA A 122 -0.38 9.97 34.72
C ALA A 122 -1.11 9.82 36.08
N GLY A 123 -2.10 8.92 36.15
CA GLY A 123 -2.80 8.59 37.39
C GLY A 123 -1.89 7.99 38.46
N GLN A 124 -0.91 7.15 38.08
CA GLN A 124 0.08 6.57 39.01
C GLN A 124 1.04 7.61 39.60
N GLN A 125 1.26 8.74 38.92
CA GLN A 125 2.17 9.80 39.36
C GLN A 125 1.49 10.88 40.22
N SER A 126 0.18 10.78 40.46
CA SER A 126 -0.53 11.75 41.30
C SER A 126 0.04 11.81 42.72
N PRO A 127 0.16 13.02 43.32
CA PRO A 127 0.86 13.21 44.59
C PRO A 127 0.20 12.51 45.80
N ALA A 128 -0.99 11.95 45.61
CA ALA A 128 -1.70 11.14 46.60
C ALA A 128 -0.91 9.92 47.09
N ASN A 129 0.08 9.45 46.32
CA ASN A 129 0.94 8.32 46.70
C ASN A 129 2.26 8.72 47.41
N PHE A 130 2.51 10.01 47.65
CA PHE A 130 3.64 10.41 48.48
C PHE A 130 3.18 10.55 49.94
N PRO A 131 3.85 9.90 50.90
CA PRO A 131 3.57 10.14 52.31
C PRO A 131 3.81 11.61 52.61
N VAL A 132 2.76 12.33 53.00
CA VAL A 132 2.86 13.71 53.47
C VAL A 132 3.81 13.71 54.67
N PRO A 133 4.89 14.52 54.68
CA PRO A 133 5.79 14.60 55.82
C PRO A 133 5.01 15.00 57.07
N ASP A 134 5.15 14.22 58.15
CA ASP A 134 4.59 14.57 59.45
C ASP A 134 5.29 15.82 59.99
N LEU A 135 4.64 16.98 59.85
CA LEU A 135 5.13 18.27 60.32
C LEU A 135 5.22 18.34 61.86
N GLY A 136 4.67 17.37 62.58
CA GLY A 136 4.75 17.22 64.03
C GLY A 136 5.99 16.47 64.53
N GLN A 137 6.80 15.90 63.63
CA GLN A 137 7.94 15.05 64.01
C GLN A 137 9.05 15.78 64.81
N GLY A 138 9.03 17.12 64.81
CA GLY A 138 9.90 17.97 65.63
C GLY A 138 9.30 18.45 66.96
N ASN A 139 8.03 18.20 67.26
CA ASN A 139 7.36 18.72 68.46
C ASN A 139 7.64 17.87 69.72
N ARG A 140 8.90 17.51 69.96
CA ARG A 140 9.36 16.91 71.21
C ARG A 140 10.06 17.99 72.05
N GLY A 141 9.27 18.92 72.58
CA GLY A 141 9.81 20.07 73.33
C GLY A 141 8.84 20.67 74.33
N GLY A 142 7.95 19.87 74.92
CA GLY A 142 7.11 20.29 76.03
C GLY A 142 7.79 20.06 77.38
N THR A 143 8.97 20.62 77.60
CA THR A 143 9.50 20.74 78.97
C THR A 143 8.76 21.92 79.61
N PRO A 144 7.90 21.71 80.63
CA PRO A 144 7.31 22.84 81.33
C PRO A 144 8.43 23.72 81.92
N PRO A 145 8.28 25.06 81.90
CA PRO A 145 9.31 25.95 82.41
C PRO A 145 9.63 25.58 83.86
N PRO A 146 10.91 25.58 84.27
CA PRO A 146 11.29 25.19 85.62
C PRO A 146 10.59 26.10 86.63
N ASP A 147 9.87 25.49 87.59
CA ASP A 147 9.24 26.20 88.71
C ASP A 147 10.31 27.03 89.44
N PRO A 148 10.21 28.38 89.43
CA PRO A 148 11.17 29.26 90.07
C PRO A 148 11.33 29.00 91.58
N ASN A 149 10.37 28.36 92.23
CA ASN A 149 10.40 28.02 93.65
C ASN A 149 10.94 26.61 93.95
N ALA A 150 11.36 25.85 92.93
CA ALA A 150 11.92 24.51 93.12
C ALA A 150 13.25 24.53 93.92
N TRP A 151 14.06 25.57 93.78
CA TRP A 151 15.33 25.71 94.51
C TRP A 151 15.11 26.06 96.00
N LEU A 152 14.08 26.85 96.31
CA LEU A 152 13.72 27.29 97.67
C LEU A 152 13.26 26.11 98.54
N ARG A 153 12.45 25.19 98.00
CA ARG A 153 12.04 23.97 98.73
C ARG A 153 13.20 23.02 99.00
N ARG A 154 14.22 22.99 98.14
CA ARG A 154 15.40 22.12 98.30
C ARG A 154 16.36 22.61 99.39
N MET A 155 16.41 23.92 99.67
CA MET A 155 17.28 24.47 100.74
C MET A 155 16.63 24.49 102.12
N ALA A 156 15.30 24.54 102.21
CA ALA A 156 14.57 24.64 103.49
C ALA A 156 14.33 23.28 104.19
N GLY A 157 14.94 22.19 103.71
CA GLY A 157 14.68 20.82 104.17
C GLY A 157 15.90 20.07 104.68
N ARG A 158 16.74 20.68 105.53
CA ARG A 158 17.73 19.98 106.36
C ARG A 158 17.55 20.36 107.82
#